data_AF-A0A834I2Z8-F1
#
_entry.id   AF-A0A834I2Z8-F1
#
_cell.length_a   1.000
_cell.length_b   1.000
_cell.length_c   1.000
_cell.angle_alpha   90.00
_cell.angle_beta   90.00
_cell.angle_gamma   90.00
#
_symmetry.space_group_name_H-M   'P 1'
#
loop_
_entity.id
_entity.type
_entity.pdbx_description
1 polymer ?
#
loop_
_entity_poly.entity_id
_entity_poly.type
_entity_poly.pdbx_seq_one_letter_code
_entity_poly.pdbx_strand_id
1 'polypeptide(L)'
;MYLEEAVFKHLTCSQCSKYLSISPIKVYPDRSIKCGRCGKADDGGVESQLYNLIIKDAIFSCVNSYDGCPEMRTLSTMSAHEQTCRTEEYSCQLCAAFVGSASGLYFHCKNNHPAQSLDNSEFLVDVDKDGRDIRYFYSSGRKLFFISGRYESSRSEININLSYFGKHFKGDMKYTLRFKTIEGTILYGSKQYPCSIMHQEMAEAIKYTVDTSNLPKNILICTFDVYEKPALVYNEIPSII
;
A
#
# COMPACT_ATOMS: atom_id res chain seq x y z
N MET A 1 -11.29 -20.69 4.53
CA MET A 1 -11.79 -19.50 5.27
C MET A 1 -11.13 -18.26 4.69
N TYR A 2 -11.90 -17.24 4.29
CA TYR A 2 -11.34 -15.93 3.91
C TYR A 2 -11.20 -15.08 5.18
N LEU A 3 -10.00 -14.61 5.48
CA LEU A 3 -9.79 -13.69 6.59
C LEU A 3 -9.85 -12.26 6.05
N GLU A 4 -10.54 -11.37 6.77
CA GLU A 4 -10.57 -9.96 6.40
C GLU A 4 -9.18 -9.34 6.48
N GLU A 5 -8.95 -8.32 5.66
CA GLU A 5 -7.66 -7.63 5.58
C GLU A 5 -7.21 -7.03 6.93
N ALA A 6 -8.17 -6.61 7.77
CA ALA A 6 -7.93 -6.14 9.12
C ALA A 6 -7.27 -7.20 10.01
N VAL A 7 -7.64 -8.48 9.85
CA VAL A 7 -7.05 -9.58 10.61
C VAL A 7 -5.61 -9.83 10.16
N PHE A 8 -5.34 -9.78 8.86
CA PHE A 8 -3.98 -9.99 8.34
C PHE A 8 -2.96 -8.94 8.79
N LYS A 9 -3.38 -7.70 9.05
CA LYS A 9 -2.50 -6.65 9.57
C LYS A 9 -1.86 -7.02 10.91
N HIS A 10 -2.55 -7.83 11.72
CA HIS A 10 -2.06 -8.29 13.02
C HIS A 10 -1.34 -9.65 12.96
N LEU A 11 -1.39 -10.34 11.81
CA LEU A 11 -0.75 -11.63 11.59
C LEU A 11 0.55 -11.47 10.80
N THR A 12 1.47 -10.67 11.34
CA THR A 12 2.76 -10.37 10.71
C THR A 12 3.95 -10.93 11.50
N CYS A 13 5.03 -11.23 10.78
CA CYS A 13 6.29 -11.70 11.36
C CYS A 13 7.03 -10.54 12.03
N SER A 14 7.45 -10.68 13.28
CA SER A 14 8.20 -9.65 14.01
C SER A 14 9.56 -9.31 13.37
N GLN A 15 10.11 -10.19 12.53
CA GLN A 15 11.41 -9.97 11.88
C GLN A 15 11.31 -9.38 10.49
N CYS A 16 10.44 -9.91 9.63
CA CYS A 16 10.35 -9.45 8.23
C CYS A 16 9.11 -8.61 7.93
N SER A 17 8.23 -8.40 8.92
CA SER A 17 6.93 -7.72 8.81
C SER A 17 5.94 -8.32 7.79
N LYS A 18 6.32 -9.38 7.06
CA LYS A 18 5.45 -10.10 6.12
C LYS A 18 4.40 -10.93 6.86
N TYR A 19 3.30 -11.26 6.18
CA TYR A 19 2.25 -12.12 6.73
C TYR A 19 2.81 -13.48 7.20
N LEU A 20 2.22 -14.01 8.28
CA LEU A 20 2.48 -15.35 8.82
C LEU A 20 1.84 -16.44 7.94
N SER A 21 2.19 -16.46 6.65
CA SER A 21 1.62 -17.31 5.61
C SER A 21 2.51 -18.49 5.18
N ILE A 22 3.68 -18.67 5.81
CA ILE A 22 4.59 -19.79 5.58
C ILE A 22 4.91 -20.47 6.91
N SER A 23 4.65 -21.77 6.98
CA SER A 23 4.95 -22.65 8.12
C SER A 23 6.44 -23.04 8.17
N PRO A 24 7.02 -23.35 9.35
CA PRO A 24 6.41 -23.28 10.68
C PRO A 24 6.31 -21.85 11.21
N ILE A 25 5.23 -21.56 11.93
CA ILE A 25 5.09 -20.32 12.70
C ILE A 25 5.58 -20.58 14.12
N LYS A 26 6.59 -19.83 14.54
CA LYS A 26 7.25 -20.00 15.84
C LYS A 26 6.97 -18.80 16.75
N VAL A 27 6.74 -19.09 18.03
CA VAL A 27 6.58 -18.11 19.10
C VAL A 27 7.78 -18.21 20.04
N TYR A 28 8.31 -17.06 20.46
CA TYR A 28 9.52 -16.95 21.27
C TYR A 28 9.19 -16.42 22.68
N PRO A 29 10.09 -16.62 23.68
CA PRO A 29 9.86 -16.15 25.05
C PRO A 29 9.63 -14.63 25.18
N ASP A 30 10.19 -13.85 24.26
CA ASP A 30 10.01 -12.40 24.17
C ASP A 30 8.66 -11.99 23.53
N ARG A 31 7.78 -12.96 23.27
CA ARG A 31 6.49 -12.82 22.59
C ARG A 31 6.59 -12.44 21.12
N SER A 32 7.79 -12.43 20.54
CA SER A 32 7.94 -12.29 19.09
C SER A 32 7.40 -13.53 18.38
N ILE A 33 6.87 -13.32 17.18
CA ILE A 33 6.32 -14.37 16.33
C ILE A 33 7.08 -14.33 15.00
N LYS A 34 7.70 -15.44 14.61
CA LYS A 34 8.42 -15.54 13.33
C LYS A 34 7.74 -16.52 12.40
N CYS A 35 7.66 -16.13 11.12
CA CYS A 35 7.20 -17.02 10.06
C CYS A 35 8.28 -18.02 9.65
N GLY A 36 7.90 -19.04 8.88
CA GLY A 36 8.81 -20.06 8.35
C GLY A 36 9.86 -19.54 7.37
N ARG A 37 9.79 -18.26 6.95
CA ARG A 37 10.88 -17.60 6.21
C ARG A 37 12.03 -17.17 7.12
N CYS A 38 11.74 -16.86 8.38
CA CYS A 38 12.68 -16.23 9.31
C CYS A 38 13.12 -17.18 10.43
N GLY A 39 12.23 -18.06 10.88
CA GLY A 39 12.56 -19.06 11.90
C GLY A 39 13.57 -20.07 11.38
N LYS A 40 14.62 -20.34 12.14
CA LYS A 40 15.62 -21.37 11.83
C LYS A 40 15.34 -22.63 12.66
N ALA A 41 15.94 -23.76 12.27
CA ALA A 41 16.07 -24.87 13.20
C ALA A 41 16.90 -24.40 14.42
N ASP A 42 16.44 -24.73 15.62
CA ASP A 42 17.14 -24.49 16.89
C ASP A 42 17.39 -23.03 17.31
N ASP A 43 16.53 -22.10 16.93
CA ASP A 43 16.61 -20.70 17.34
C ASP A 43 15.84 -20.36 18.64
N GLY A 44 15.47 -21.38 19.42
CA GLY A 44 14.75 -21.23 20.70
C GLY A 44 13.26 -20.90 20.57
N GLY A 45 12.72 -20.81 19.35
CA GLY A 45 11.28 -20.64 19.11
C GLY A 45 10.51 -21.95 19.18
N VAL A 46 9.33 -21.93 19.79
CA VAL A 46 8.41 -23.08 19.84
C VAL A 46 7.39 -22.97 18.71
N GLU A 47 7.23 -24.04 17.94
CA GLU A 47 6.24 -24.09 16.87
C GLU A 47 4.81 -24.03 17.43
N SER A 48 4.01 -23.10 16.94
CA SER A 48 2.61 -22.96 17.35
C SER A 48 1.74 -23.94 16.55
N GLN A 49 1.57 -25.15 17.08
CA GLN A 49 0.70 -26.17 16.47
C GLN A 49 -0.75 -25.69 16.34
N LEU A 50 -1.26 -24.97 17.35
CA LEU A 50 -2.62 -24.42 17.32
C LEU A 50 -2.80 -23.42 16.18
N TYR A 51 -1.82 -22.52 15.99
CA TYR A 51 -1.88 -21.56 14.89
C TYR A 51 -1.88 -22.30 13.55
N ASN A 52 -0.92 -23.20 13.34
CA ASN A 52 -0.83 -24.01 12.11
C ASN A 52 -2.12 -24.81 11.83
N LEU A 53 -2.81 -25.31 12.86
CA LEU A 53 -4.08 -26.02 12.73
C LEU A 53 -5.21 -25.09 12.28
N ILE A 54 -5.35 -23.92 12.92
CA ILE A 54 -6.42 -22.95 12.63
C ILE A 54 -6.27 -22.39 11.21
N ILE A 55 -5.05 -22.09 10.78
CA ILE A 55 -4.81 -21.40 9.51
C ILE A 55 -4.55 -22.35 8.34
N LYS A 56 -4.47 -23.67 8.56
CA LYS A 56 -4.14 -24.68 7.52
C LYS A 56 -4.88 -24.47 6.20
N ASP A 57 -6.19 -24.22 6.28
CA ASP A 57 -7.09 -24.02 5.14
C ASP A 57 -7.48 -22.53 4.95
N ALA A 58 -6.76 -21.63 5.62
CA ALA A 58 -6.88 -20.20 5.38
C ALA A 58 -6.15 -19.83 4.09
N ILE A 59 -6.77 -18.92 3.35
CA ILE A 59 -6.23 -18.39 2.11
C ILE A 59 -5.54 -17.07 2.44
N PHE A 60 -4.24 -17.01 2.21
CA PHE A 60 -3.42 -15.82 2.39
C PHE A 60 -3.18 -15.17 1.05
N SER A 61 -3.15 -13.85 1.02
CA SER A 61 -2.64 -13.16 -0.16
C SER A 61 -1.12 -13.18 -0.18
N CYS A 62 -0.56 -13.16 -1.39
CA CYS A 62 0.88 -13.08 -1.57
C CYS A 62 1.48 -11.88 -0.82
N VAL A 63 2.66 -12.06 -0.24
CA VAL A 63 3.42 -10.96 0.39
C VAL A 63 3.84 -9.88 -0.60
N ASN A 64 3.88 -10.21 -1.89
CA ASN A 64 4.13 -9.30 -3.01
C ASN A 64 2.82 -8.74 -3.60
N SER A 65 1.72 -8.77 -2.84
CA SER A 65 0.46 -8.16 -3.27
C SER A 65 0.55 -6.65 -3.41
N TYR A 66 1.42 -6.00 -2.61
CA TYR A 66 1.80 -4.60 -2.80
C TYR A 66 2.55 -4.34 -4.12
N ASP A 67 3.23 -5.36 -4.68
CA ASP A 67 3.81 -5.30 -6.02
C ASP A 67 2.75 -5.47 -7.12
N GLY A 68 1.53 -5.85 -6.74
CA GLY A 68 0.42 -6.08 -7.64
C GLY A 68 0.13 -7.55 -7.93
N CYS A 69 0.78 -8.50 -7.23
CA CYS A 69 0.41 -9.91 -7.33
C CYS A 69 -1.03 -10.13 -6.81
N PRO A 70 -1.97 -10.61 -7.65
CA PRO A 70 -3.35 -10.83 -7.23
C PRO A 70 -3.55 -12.20 -6.57
N GLU A 71 -2.52 -13.06 -6.58
CA GLU A 71 -2.68 -14.44 -6.16
C GLU A 71 -2.91 -14.57 -4.64
N MET A 72 -3.81 -15.48 -4.32
CA MET A 72 -4.08 -15.91 -2.97
C MET A 72 -3.87 -17.42 -2.88
N ARG A 73 -3.14 -17.86 -1.85
CA ARG A 73 -2.62 -19.21 -1.70
C ARG A 73 -2.82 -19.69 -0.27
N THR A 74 -2.94 -20.99 -0.09
CA THR A 74 -2.90 -21.63 1.24
C THR A 74 -1.47 -21.69 1.76
N LEU A 75 -1.26 -21.99 3.04
CA LEU A 75 0.11 -22.16 3.58
C LEU A 75 0.94 -23.19 2.81
N SER A 76 0.32 -24.29 2.41
CA SER A 76 0.99 -25.37 1.70
C SER A 76 1.50 -24.96 0.32
N THR A 77 0.84 -23.98 -0.32
CA THR A 77 1.17 -23.54 -1.68
C THR A 77 1.89 -22.19 -1.72
N MET A 78 1.86 -21.42 -0.64
CA MET A 78 2.47 -20.07 -0.58
C MET A 78 3.98 -20.10 -0.80
N SER A 79 4.70 -21.04 -0.17
CA SER A 79 6.16 -21.13 -0.32
C SER A 79 6.58 -21.37 -1.78
N ALA A 80 5.91 -22.28 -2.47
CA ALA A 80 6.17 -22.56 -3.88
C ALA A 80 5.83 -21.36 -4.78
N HIS A 81 4.73 -20.67 -4.51
CA HIS A 81 4.37 -19.44 -5.21
C HIS A 81 5.46 -18.36 -5.04
N GLU A 82 5.88 -18.09 -3.80
CA GLU A 82 6.85 -17.01 -3.51
C GLU A 82 8.22 -17.22 -4.18
N GLN A 83 8.62 -18.46 -4.46
CA GLN A 83 9.86 -18.76 -5.20
C GLN A 83 9.83 -18.30 -6.66
N THR A 84 8.64 -18.16 -7.24
CA THR A 84 8.46 -17.75 -8.64
C THR A 84 7.72 -16.42 -8.78
N CYS A 85 7.22 -15.87 -7.67
CA CYS A 85 6.48 -14.63 -7.64
C CYS A 85 7.43 -13.44 -7.84
N ARG A 86 7.08 -12.58 -8.79
CA ARG A 86 7.90 -11.42 -9.13
C ARG A 86 7.88 -10.40 -8.00
N THR A 87 9.06 -9.88 -7.69
CA THR A 87 9.29 -8.81 -6.71
C THR A 87 10.14 -7.73 -7.35
N GLU A 88 9.84 -6.49 -7.01
CA GLU A 88 10.63 -5.33 -7.41
C GLU A 88 11.18 -4.62 -6.18
N GLU A 89 12.27 -3.89 -6.37
CA GLU A 89 12.82 -3.02 -5.34
C GLU A 89 12.33 -1.59 -5.52
N TYR A 90 11.98 -0.96 -4.40
CA TYR A 90 11.54 0.42 -4.34
C TYR A 90 12.34 1.17 -3.30
N SER A 91 12.69 2.40 -3.63
CA SER A 91 13.29 3.34 -2.71
C SER A 91 12.23 4.17 -1.99
N CYS A 92 12.51 4.51 -0.74
CA CYS A 92 11.67 5.45 0.00
C CYS A 92 11.82 6.87 -0.56
N GLN A 93 10.70 7.53 -0.85
CA GLN A 93 10.68 8.89 -1.38
C GLN A 93 10.83 9.97 -0.30
N LEU A 94 10.88 9.57 0.97
CA LEU A 94 11.05 10.46 2.12
C LEU A 94 12.47 10.42 2.69
N CYS A 95 13.23 9.35 2.44
CA CYS A 95 14.61 9.22 2.93
C CYS A 95 15.43 8.24 2.07
N ALA A 96 16.75 8.43 2.07
CA ALA A 96 17.68 7.54 1.36
C ALA A 96 17.97 6.20 2.09
N ALA A 97 17.45 6.01 3.31
CA ALA A 97 17.83 4.90 4.18
C ALA A 97 17.17 3.56 3.85
N PHE A 98 16.20 3.53 2.91
CA PHE A 98 15.44 2.32 2.62
C PHE A 98 15.37 2.04 1.12
N VAL A 99 15.73 0.79 0.78
CA VAL A 99 15.49 0.14 -0.50
C VAL A 99 15.03 -1.30 -0.22
N GLY A 100 13.95 -1.74 -0.85
CA GLY A 100 13.46 -3.11 -0.71
C GLY A 100 12.09 -3.34 -1.36
N SER A 101 11.47 -4.47 -1.06
CA SER A 101 10.13 -4.81 -1.61
C SER A 101 9.04 -3.79 -1.27
N ALA A 102 7.95 -3.74 -2.05
CA ALA A 102 6.82 -2.84 -1.78
C ALA A 102 6.22 -3.04 -0.39
N SER A 103 6.09 -4.30 0.08
CA SER A 103 5.64 -4.58 1.45
C SER A 103 6.61 -3.98 2.50
N GLY A 104 7.91 -4.10 2.28
CA GLY A 104 8.92 -3.47 3.12
C GLY A 104 8.81 -1.94 3.12
N LEU A 105 8.56 -1.32 1.96
CA LEU A 105 8.36 0.12 1.84
C LEU A 105 7.15 0.58 2.67
N TYR A 106 6.04 -0.15 2.62
CA TYR A 106 4.86 0.13 3.44
C TYR A 106 5.21 0.18 4.94
N PHE A 107 5.84 -0.88 5.47
CA PHE A 107 6.20 -0.94 6.89
C PHE A 107 7.27 0.09 7.25
N HIS A 108 8.24 0.32 6.36
CA HIS A 108 9.24 1.36 6.55
C HIS A 108 8.59 2.72 6.72
N CYS A 109 7.70 3.12 5.81
CA CYS A 109 7.00 4.41 5.89
C CYS A 109 6.15 4.52 7.16
N LYS A 110 5.36 3.49 7.49
CA LYS A 110 4.52 3.50 8.70
C LYS A 110 5.34 3.67 9.99
N ASN A 111 6.50 3.03 10.09
CA ASN A 111 7.29 3.03 11.31
C ASN A 111 8.27 4.20 11.41
N ASN A 112 8.85 4.65 10.29
CA ASN A 112 9.91 5.66 10.26
C ASN A 112 9.42 7.05 9.84
N HIS A 113 8.28 7.11 9.14
CA HIS A 113 7.67 8.35 8.66
C HIS A 113 6.19 8.44 9.08
N PRO A 114 5.86 8.31 10.38
CA PRO A 114 4.46 8.24 10.82
C PRO A 114 3.68 9.53 10.49
N ALA A 115 4.32 10.69 10.55
CA ALA A 115 3.69 11.97 10.23
C ALA A 115 3.34 12.14 8.74
N GLN A 116 4.02 11.40 7.87
CA GLN A 116 3.78 11.40 6.43
C GLN A 116 2.99 10.17 5.97
N SER A 117 2.68 9.23 6.87
CA SER A 117 1.97 8.01 6.53
C SER A 117 0.50 8.12 6.89
N LEU A 118 -0.34 8.35 5.90
CA LEU A 118 -1.77 8.55 6.10
C LEU A 118 -2.45 7.23 6.53
N ASP A 119 -3.23 7.28 7.60
CA ASP A 119 -4.10 6.18 8.04
C ASP A 119 -5.47 6.20 7.34
N ASN A 120 -5.88 7.37 6.88
CA ASN A 120 -7.07 7.59 6.07
C ASN A 120 -6.68 8.27 4.75
N SER A 121 -7.66 8.53 3.89
CA SER A 121 -7.42 9.20 2.61
C SER A 121 -7.25 10.72 2.74
N GLU A 122 -7.32 11.30 3.94
CA GLU A 122 -7.35 12.74 4.15
C GLU A 122 -5.97 13.30 4.54
N PHE A 123 -5.59 14.41 3.92
CA PHE A 123 -4.40 15.18 4.29
C PHE A 123 -4.67 16.67 4.20
N LEU A 124 -3.91 17.45 4.97
CA LEU A 124 -4.06 18.90 5.06
C LEU A 124 -2.95 19.60 4.30
N VAL A 125 -3.33 20.65 3.58
CA VAL A 125 -2.42 21.59 2.93
C VAL A 125 -2.62 22.96 3.56
N ASP A 126 -1.55 23.48 4.14
CA ASP A 126 -1.49 24.80 4.76
C ASP A 126 -1.09 25.81 3.68
N VAL A 127 -2.04 26.64 3.23
CA VAL A 127 -1.81 27.58 2.12
C VAL A 127 -1.17 28.89 2.59
N ASP A 128 -1.01 29.10 3.89
CA ASP A 128 -0.24 30.24 4.42
C ASP A 128 1.27 29.97 4.35
N LYS A 129 1.66 28.69 4.26
CA LYS A 129 3.06 28.27 4.17
C LYS A 129 3.47 28.03 2.72
N ASP A 130 3.70 29.13 2.02
CA ASP A 130 4.19 29.09 0.65
C ASP A 130 5.44 28.23 0.50
N GLY A 131 5.50 27.45 -0.59
CA GLY A 131 6.63 26.59 -0.90
C GLY A 131 6.79 25.36 0.01
N ARG A 132 5.86 25.09 0.93
CA ARG A 132 5.93 23.87 1.75
C ARG A 132 5.64 22.63 0.91
N ASP A 133 6.54 21.65 0.99
CA ASP A 133 6.36 20.36 0.35
C ASP A 133 5.14 19.62 0.92
N ILE A 134 4.26 19.18 0.04
CA ILE A 134 3.25 18.17 0.31
C ILE A 134 3.93 16.84 0.04
N ARG A 135 4.08 15.98 1.06
CA ARG A 135 4.66 14.64 0.91
C ARG A 135 3.98 13.67 1.85
N TYR A 136 3.23 12.74 1.28
CA TYR A 136 2.48 11.73 2.02
C TYR A 136 2.56 10.36 1.36
N PHE A 137 2.69 9.32 2.16
CA PHE A 137 2.46 7.94 1.79
C PHE A 137 1.04 7.54 2.17
N TYR A 138 0.34 6.92 1.24
CA TYR A 138 -0.99 6.39 1.46
C TYR A 138 -1.10 4.96 0.97
N SER A 139 -1.82 4.14 1.73
CA SER A 139 -2.16 2.77 1.34
C SER A 139 -3.67 2.60 1.28
N SER A 140 -4.19 2.25 0.11
CA SER A 140 -5.58 1.80 -0.05
C SER A 140 -5.56 0.30 -0.29
N GLY A 141 -6.06 -0.49 0.67
CA GLY A 141 -5.86 -1.93 0.67
C GLY A 141 -4.37 -2.29 0.53
N ARG A 142 -4.03 -2.98 -0.56
CA ARG A 142 -2.66 -3.40 -0.88
C ARG A 142 -2.03 -2.63 -2.03
N LYS A 143 -2.42 -1.36 -2.18
CA LYS A 143 -1.85 -0.43 -3.16
C LYS A 143 -1.14 0.67 -2.43
N LEU A 144 0.07 0.99 -2.86
CA LEU A 144 0.87 2.06 -2.26
C LEU A 144 0.93 3.24 -3.19
N PHE A 145 0.70 4.41 -2.61
CA PHE A 145 0.74 5.68 -3.31
C PHE A 145 1.68 6.63 -2.56
N PHE A 146 2.44 7.40 -3.33
CA PHE A 146 3.15 8.57 -2.85
C PHE A 146 2.50 9.81 -3.45
N ILE A 147 2.05 10.70 -2.58
CA ILE A 147 1.45 11.98 -2.89
C ILE A 147 2.54 13.01 -2.63
N SER A 148 2.99 13.69 -3.67
CA SER A 148 3.98 14.76 -3.57
C SER A 148 3.43 16.05 -4.17
N GLY A 149 3.97 17.21 -3.81
CA GLY A 149 3.47 18.45 -4.35
C GLY A 149 3.96 19.68 -3.62
N ARG A 150 3.43 20.83 -4.02
CA ARG A 150 3.67 22.13 -3.38
C ARG A 150 2.53 23.08 -3.67
N TYR A 151 2.31 24.02 -2.76
CA TYR A 151 1.50 25.20 -3.00
C TYR A 151 2.40 26.38 -3.38
N GLU A 152 1.99 27.15 -4.37
CA GLU A 152 2.68 28.35 -4.85
C GLU A 152 1.74 29.57 -4.69
N SER A 153 2.01 30.39 -3.68
CA SER A 153 1.17 31.53 -3.29
C SER A 153 1.06 32.58 -4.40
N SER A 154 2.16 32.83 -5.12
CA SER A 154 2.22 33.81 -6.21
C SER A 154 1.23 33.54 -7.34
N ARG A 155 0.85 32.27 -7.52
CA ARG A 155 -0.16 31.83 -8.51
C ARG A 155 -1.45 31.35 -7.87
N SER A 156 -1.48 31.31 -6.54
CA SER A 156 -2.52 30.61 -5.76
C SER A 156 -2.76 29.20 -6.33
N GLU A 157 -1.69 28.48 -6.68
CA GLU A 157 -1.77 27.19 -7.38
C GLU A 157 -1.19 26.08 -6.51
N ILE A 158 -1.95 25.00 -6.33
CA ILE A 158 -1.45 23.76 -5.77
C ILE A 158 -1.11 22.78 -6.90
N ASN A 159 0.10 22.23 -6.83
CA ASN A 159 0.60 21.22 -7.75
C ASN A 159 0.78 19.91 -6.98
N ILE A 160 0.03 18.86 -7.32
CA ILE A 160 0.13 17.54 -6.68
C ILE A 160 0.53 16.52 -7.74
N ASN A 161 1.62 15.82 -7.51
CA ASN A 161 2.03 14.65 -8.26
C ASN A 161 1.70 13.39 -7.47
N LEU A 162 1.09 12.43 -8.14
CA LEU A 162 0.84 11.11 -7.58
C LEU A 162 1.87 10.12 -8.12
N SER A 163 2.16 9.08 -7.37
CA SER A 163 3.02 7.97 -7.81
C SER A 163 2.50 6.70 -7.18
N TYR A 164 2.39 5.64 -7.97
CA TYR A 164 1.91 4.33 -7.52
C TYR A 164 3.06 3.33 -7.51
N PHE A 165 3.17 2.54 -6.44
CA PHE A 165 4.11 1.43 -6.34
C PHE A 165 3.34 0.12 -6.46
N GLY A 166 3.59 -0.59 -7.57
CA GLY A 166 3.01 -1.91 -7.82
C GLY A 166 3.05 -2.28 -9.30
N LYS A 167 4.27 -2.43 -9.83
CA LYS A 167 4.55 -2.61 -11.27
C LYS A 167 3.85 -3.82 -11.90
N HIS A 168 3.47 -4.82 -11.11
CA HIS A 168 2.86 -6.06 -11.59
C HIS A 168 1.34 -6.10 -11.46
N PHE A 169 0.71 -5.00 -11.03
CA PHE A 169 -0.75 -4.93 -11.02
C PHE A 169 -1.29 -5.07 -12.44
N LYS A 170 -2.40 -5.81 -12.58
CA LYS A 170 -3.12 -5.97 -13.83
C LYS A 170 -4.59 -5.63 -13.62
N GLY A 171 -5.06 -4.57 -14.25
CA GLY A 171 -6.43 -4.06 -14.08
C GLY A 171 -6.54 -2.59 -14.41
N ASP A 172 -7.71 -2.02 -14.18
CA ASP A 172 -7.91 -0.58 -14.32
C ASP A 172 -7.85 0.09 -12.96
N MET A 173 -7.16 1.22 -12.90
CA MET A 173 -7.11 2.07 -11.72
C MET A 173 -7.49 3.50 -12.08
N LYS A 174 -8.18 4.17 -11.15
CA LYS A 174 -8.34 5.63 -11.14
C LYS A 174 -8.35 6.09 -9.71
N TYR A 175 -7.92 7.33 -9.55
CA TYR A 175 -8.03 8.04 -8.31
C TYR A 175 -8.91 9.27 -8.48
N THR A 176 -9.44 9.69 -7.35
CA THR A 176 -10.16 10.95 -7.21
C THR A 176 -9.52 11.74 -6.08
N LEU A 177 -9.17 12.98 -6.36
CA LEU A 177 -8.74 13.94 -5.37
C LEU A 177 -9.89 14.91 -5.11
N ARG A 178 -10.32 15.02 -3.86
CA ARG A 178 -11.39 15.93 -3.44
C ARG A 178 -10.80 17.04 -2.58
N PHE A 179 -11.12 18.27 -2.92
CA PHE A 179 -10.74 19.47 -2.20
C PHE A 179 -11.97 20.02 -1.48
N LYS A 180 -11.97 20.02 -0.15
CA LYS A 180 -13.07 20.61 0.63
C LYS A 180 -12.79 22.09 0.89
N THR A 181 -13.73 22.93 0.50
CA THR A 181 -13.75 24.39 0.73
C THR A 181 -14.96 24.76 1.57
N ILE A 182 -15.12 26.04 1.92
CA ILE A 182 -16.34 26.55 2.60
C ILE A 182 -17.57 26.38 1.69
N GLU A 183 -17.41 26.61 0.38
CA GLU A 183 -18.51 26.58 -0.59
C GLU A 183 -18.92 25.17 -1.02
N GLY A 184 -18.09 24.15 -0.76
CA GLY A 184 -18.42 22.78 -1.10
C GLY A 184 -17.21 21.87 -1.28
N THR A 185 -17.35 20.88 -2.16
CA THR A 185 -16.27 19.94 -2.51
C THR A 185 -15.99 20.00 -4.00
N ILE A 186 -14.75 20.31 -4.35
CA ILE A 186 -14.27 20.28 -5.74
C ILE A 186 -13.64 18.92 -5.98
N LEU A 187 -13.98 18.29 -7.10
CA LEU A 187 -13.60 16.91 -7.40
C LEU A 187 -12.73 16.86 -8.66
N TYR A 188 -11.53 16.31 -8.51
CA TYR A 188 -10.63 15.98 -9.60
C TYR A 188 -10.57 14.46 -9.77
N GLY A 189 -11.00 13.96 -10.92
CA GLY A 189 -10.88 12.55 -11.27
C GLY A 189 -9.78 12.34 -12.29
N SER A 190 -8.94 11.32 -12.09
CA SER A 190 -7.94 10.94 -13.08
C SER A 190 -8.59 10.38 -14.35
N LYS A 191 -7.79 10.14 -15.40
CA LYS A 191 -8.21 9.23 -16.47
C LYS A 191 -8.26 7.79 -15.94
N GLN A 192 -8.98 6.90 -16.62
CA GLN A 192 -8.89 5.47 -16.35
C GLN A 192 -7.57 4.96 -16.94
N TYR A 193 -6.72 4.34 -16.12
CA TYR A 193 -5.43 3.81 -16.55
C TYR A 193 -5.50 2.29 -16.72
N PRO A 194 -5.40 1.77 -17.95
CA PRO A 194 -5.31 0.34 -18.19
C PRO A 194 -3.90 -0.15 -17.80
N CYS A 195 -3.81 -0.91 -16.71
CA CYS A 195 -2.55 -1.41 -16.17
C CYS A 195 -2.19 -2.72 -16.88
N SER A 196 -1.66 -2.65 -18.10
CA SER A 196 -1.06 -3.82 -18.76
C SER A 196 0.42 -3.98 -18.40
N ILE A 197 1.18 -2.88 -18.28
CA ILE A 197 2.54 -2.83 -17.71
C ILE A 197 2.79 -1.39 -17.20
N MET A 198 2.75 -1.16 -15.88
CA MET A 198 3.10 0.14 -15.28
C MET A 198 4.63 0.28 -15.13
N HIS A 199 5.34 0.30 -16.27
CA HIS A 199 6.75 0.68 -16.32
C HIS A 199 6.96 2.20 -16.33
N GLN A 200 5.88 2.97 -16.37
CA GLN A 200 5.88 4.42 -16.21
C GLN A 200 5.16 4.76 -14.91
N GLU A 201 5.88 5.46 -14.04
CA GLU A 201 5.34 6.26 -12.95
C GLU A 201 4.03 6.90 -13.43
N MET A 202 2.91 6.65 -12.75
CA MET A 202 1.70 7.47 -12.90
C MET A 202 1.97 8.86 -12.31
N ALA A 203 2.97 9.57 -12.83
CA ALA A 203 3.29 10.94 -12.50
C ALA A 203 2.29 11.87 -13.19
N GLU A 204 1.01 11.79 -12.79
CA GLU A 204 0.04 12.81 -13.17
C GLU A 204 0.25 14.01 -12.23
N ALA A 205 0.58 15.15 -12.84
CA ALA A 205 0.62 16.44 -12.17
C ALA A 205 -0.76 17.07 -12.19
N ILE A 206 -1.45 17.05 -11.05
CA ILE A 206 -2.72 17.73 -10.82
C ILE A 206 -2.41 19.17 -10.46
N LYS A 207 -2.97 20.11 -11.22
CA LYS A 207 -2.90 21.54 -10.93
C LYS A 207 -4.27 22.06 -10.54
N TYR A 208 -4.34 22.79 -9.44
CA TYR A 208 -5.59 23.40 -8.97
C TYR A 208 -5.33 24.83 -8.48
N THR A 209 -6.12 25.78 -8.94
CA THR A 209 -6.08 27.16 -8.45
C THR A 209 -6.95 27.26 -7.21
N VAL A 210 -6.34 27.57 -6.07
CA VAL A 210 -6.99 27.68 -4.77
C VAL A 210 -7.56 29.08 -4.61
N ASP A 211 -8.86 29.16 -4.37
CA ASP A 211 -9.47 30.39 -3.89
C ASP A 211 -9.35 30.44 -2.36
N THR A 212 -8.38 31.21 -1.86
CA THR A 212 -8.08 31.30 -0.43
C THR A 212 -9.19 31.98 0.37
N SER A 213 -10.04 32.80 -0.27
CA SER A 213 -11.19 33.42 0.38
C SER A 213 -12.26 32.40 0.82
N ASN A 214 -12.21 31.21 0.22
CA ASN A 214 -13.14 30.11 0.42
C ASN A 214 -12.58 28.99 1.32
N LEU A 215 -11.58 29.29 2.16
CA LEU A 215 -11.00 28.32 3.09
C LEU A 215 -11.36 28.65 4.55
N PRO A 216 -11.78 27.65 5.36
CA PRO A 216 -12.26 27.91 6.71
C PRO A 216 -11.18 28.46 7.65
N LYS A 217 -9.88 28.21 7.36
CA LYS A 217 -8.70 28.67 8.13
C LYS A 217 -7.39 28.66 7.33
N ASN A 218 -7.39 29.02 6.03
CA ASN A 218 -6.23 28.84 5.14
C ASN A 218 -5.69 27.38 5.12
N ILE A 219 -6.57 26.43 5.40
CA ILE A 219 -6.30 24.99 5.34
C ILE A 219 -7.20 24.41 4.28
N LEU A 220 -6.58 23.75 3.30
CA LEU A 220 -7.26 22.96 2.30
C LEU A 220 -7.25 21.49 2.75
N ILE A 221 -8.43 20.90 2.89
CA ILE A 221 -8.58 19.48 3.21
C ILE A 221 -8.66 18.71 1.90
N CYS A 222 -7.71 17.82 1.68
CA CYS A 222 -7.63 16.98 0.50
C CYS A 222 -8.00 15.54 0.87
N THR A 223 -8.87 14.91 0.10
CA THR A 223 -9.21 13.48 0.23
C THR A 223 -8.80 12.73 -1.04
N PHE A 224 -8.06 11.62 -0.90
CA PHE A 224 -7.59 10.80 -2.00
C PHE A 224 -8.28 9.42 -2.01
N ASP A 225 -9.18 9.22 -2.96
CA ASP A 225 -9.90 7.96 -3.13
C ASP A 225 -9.35 7.17 -4.31
N VAL A 226 -9.30 5.85 -4.18
CA VAL A 226 -8.84 4.94 -5.24
C VAL A 226 -9.99 4.02 -5.59
N TYR A 227 -10.27 3.89 -6.89
CA TYR A 227 -11.11 2.84 -7.40
C TYR A 227 -10.31 1.86 -8.24
N GLU A 228 -10.72 0.60 -8.17
CA GLU A 228 -10.06 -0.50 -8.86
C GLU A 228 -11.08 -1.34 -9.59
N LYS A 229 -10.72 -1.76 -10.81
CA LYS A 229 -11.39 -2.82 -11.54
C LYS A 229 -10.35 -3.85 -11.95
N PRO A 230 -10.19 -4.96 -11.20
CA PRO A 230 -9.23 -5.99 -11.55
C PRO A 230 -9.48 -6.52 -12.96
N ALA A 231 -8.43 -6.80 -13.72
CA ALA A 231 -8.60 -7.56 -14.95
C ALA A 231 -9.23 -8.91 -14.59
N LEU A 232 -10.32 -9.28 -15.26
CA LEU A 232 -10.89 -10.62 -15.11
C LEU A 232 -9.84 -11.62 -15.59
N VAL A 233 -9.12 -12.24 -14.64
CA VAL A 233 -8.31 -13.40 -14.94
C VAL A 233 -9.32 -14.54 -15.11
N TYR A 234 -9.69 -14.81 -16.36
CA TYR A 234 -10.31 -16.09 -16.71
C TYR A 234 -9.27 -17.16 -16.37
N ASN A 235 -9.32 -17.68 -15.15
CA ASN A 235 -8.70 -18.96 -14.89
C ASN A 235 -9.49 -19.96 -15.74
N GLU A 236 -8.86 -20.49 -16.78
CA GLU A 236 -9.32 -21.74 -17.39
C GLU A 236 -9.52 -22.72 -16.24
N ILE A 237 -10.78 -22.98 -15.90
CA ILE A 237 -11.13 -24.07 -14.99
C ILE A 237 -10.56 -25.31 -15.68
N PRO A 238 -9.60 -26.04 -15.07
CA PRO A 238 -9.13 -27.28 -15.66
C PRO A 238 -10.35 -28.15 -15.86
N SER A 239 -10.64 -28.51 -17.11
CA SER A 239 -11.68 -29.46 -17.46
C SER A 239 -11.44 -30.72 -16.63
N ILE A 240 -12.26 -30.94 -15.61
CA ILE A 240 -12.29 -32.21 -14.90
C ILE A 240 -12.91 -33.19 -15.89
N ILE A 241 -12.04 -33.99 -16.55
CA ILE A 241 -12.41 -35.20 -17.28
C ILE A 241 -11.73 -36.36 -16.55
#